data_AF-A0A1R4HEG8-F1
#
_entry.id   AF-A0A1R4HEG8-F1
#
_cell.length_a   1.000
_cell.length_b   1.000
_cell.length_c   1.000
_cell.angle_alpha   90.00
_cell.angle_beta   90.00
_cell.angle_gamma   90.00
#
_symmetry.space_group_name_H-M   'P 1'
#
loop_
_entity.id
_entity.type
_entity.pdbx_description
1 polymer ?
#
loop_
_entity_poly.entity_id
_entity_poly.type
_entity_poly.pdbx_seq_one_letter_code
_entity_poly.pdbx_strand_id
1 'polypeptide(L)'
;MAFSKQKLLENMRHDLLRDGVHRELSTDYHHTVLKNYLRFRGLALLNNIELPAACDALLKKSIEFSYYVHKPDGFIPAINDGDCNSYLPLLKKSHSYYPNEQVQYVLTQGEQGAPPTQRSRGFTDSGYYVLRSDWSTKPYDEALYLFFDCAPLGFGSHGHYDVLNIEVAAYGHSLVVDPGRYTYSENSQDNNNWRHYFKGTAAHNTVVVDGLDQIPYQCGRPIDPEPVATVKHFVTATGGDFVHGQVVSHQYPVVHERMIFFMHPEYWIVTDLLTSEKTHSYDLYFHLASRAQDQTHVEANGLCQVIRSPNLLIAQANSPETEMAIEQGYVSPEYGIKHPAPVITFSKQQASTTSFHTVLYPHKDEAPILHVRQLPVYQEGRLRAGSEASALRISITTDAGCYDDYFFINQKATEYEYLFADITCTGRLLFLRRDKAGHIVNMQGESLSLINLGSQNFLKLQNTKIWLSYQNQCLTLSVAKQTLTVNLDELDLLQDWNGINSSGAKQWLR
;
A
#
# COMPACT_ATOMS: atom_id res chain seq x y z
N MET A 1 18.72 38.66 -15.60
CA MET A 1 18.32 37.33 -16.11
C MET A 1 19.09 36.18 -15.44
N ALA A 2 20.43 36.21 -15.39
CA ALA A 2 21.22 35.14 -14.74
C ALA A 2 20.82 34.88 -13.26
N PHE A 3 20.71 35.95 -12.47
CA PHE A 3 20.23 35.89 -11.09
C PHE A 3 18.88 35.17 -10.96
N SER A 4 17.89 35.55 -11.78
CA SER A 4 16.54 34.95 -11.74
C SER A 4 16.55 33.46 -12.07
N LYS A 5 17.34 33.03 -13.06
CA LYS A 5 17.52 31.60 -13.40
C LYS A 5 18.15 30.83 -12.26
N GLN A 6 19.18 31.40 -11.63
CA GLN A 6 19.84 30.80 -10.48
C GLN A 6 18.88 30.66 -9.29
N LYS A 7 18.16 31.73 -8.93
CA LYS A 7 17.20 31.71 -7.82
C LYS A 7 16.03 30.78 -8.04
N LEU A 8 15.53 30.69 -9.28
CA LEU A 8 14.53 29.67 -9.62
C LEU A 8 15.05 28.26 -9.36
N LEU A 9 16.25 27.93 -9.84
CA LEU A 9 16.81 26.59 -9.64
C LEU A 9 17.07 26.30 -8.15
N GLU A 10 17.53 27.28 -7.38
CA GLU A 10 17.68 27.17 -5.93
C GLU A 10 16.32 26.86 -5.26
N ASN A 11 15.25 27.58 -5.62
CA ASN A 11 13.90 27.33 -5.10
C ASN A 11 13.37 25.95 -5.52
N MET A 12 13.52 25.56 -6.79
CA MET A 12 13.09 24.24 -7.26
C MET A 12 13.80 23.09 -6.52
N ARG A 13 15.09 23.25 -6.21
CA ARG A 13 15.86 22.27 -5.42
C ARG A 13 15.46 22.25 -3.94
N HIS A 14 14.89 23.35 -3.44
CA HIS A 14 14.34 23.40 -2.11
C HIS A 14 12.97 22.74 -2.05
N ASP A 15 12.10 23.04 -3.02
CA ASP A 15 10.71 22.62 -3.08
C ASP A 15 10.55 21.15 -3.47
N LEU A 16 11.39 20.64 -4.37
CA LEU A 16 11.28 19.29 -4.91
C LEU A 16 12.34 18.37 -4.32
N LEU A 17 11.87 17.24 -3.77
CA LEU A 17 12.71 16.15 -3.32
C LEU A 17 13.43 15.48 -4.51
N ARG A 18 14.41 14.63 -4.21
CA ARG A 18 15.25 14.01 -5.26
C ARG A 18 14.46 13.08 -6.18
N ASP A 19 13.33 12.54 -5.72
CA ASP A 19 12.37 11.74 -6.48
C ASP A 19 11.32 12.58 -7.22
N GLY A 20 11.35 13.91 -7.08
CA GLY A 20 10.48 14.86 -7.78
C GLY A 20 9.20 15.23 -7.03
N VAL A 21 8.92 14.59 -5.89
CA VAL A 21 7.75 14.92 -5.06
C VAL A 21 7.98 16.26 -4.36
N HIS A 22 6.89 16.99 -4.12
CA HIS A 22 6.98 18.28 -3.44
C HIS A 22 7.18 18.07 -1.94
N ARG A 23 8.07 18.85 -1.32
CA ARG A 23 8.49 18.73 0.09
C ARG A 23 7.39 18.88 1.12
N GLU A 24 6.25 19.49 0.76
CA GLU A 24 5.10 19.61 1.67
C GLU A 24 4.32 18.30 1.77
N LEU A 25 4.62 17.33 0.89
CA LEU A 25 4.06 15.99 0.90
C LEU A 25 2.52 15.96 0.75
N SER A 26 1.83 17.07 0.53
CA SER A 26 0.47 17.01 0.00
C SER A 26 0.45 16.78 -1.51
N THR A 27 -0.40 15.85 -1.95
CA THR A 27 -0.60 15.51 -3.36
C THR A 27 -1.16 16.70 -4.14
N ASP A 28 -2.04 17.49 -3.56
CA ASP A 28 -2.58 18.71 -4.19
C ASP A 28 -1.55 19.84 -4.27
N TYR A 29 -0.78 20.06 -3.20
CA TYR A 29 0.27 21.07 -3.20
C TYR A 29 1.40 20.71 -4.17
N HIS A 30 1.71 19.42 -4.34
CA HIS A 30 2.59 18.96 -5.42
C HIS A 30 2.11 19.47 -6.78
N HIS A 31 0.83 19.27 -7.11
CA HIS A 31 0.30 19.67 -8.41
C HIS A 31 0.16 21.20 -8.55
N THR A 32 -0.13 21.91 -7.45
CA THR A 32 -0.13 23.38 -7.41
C THR A 32 1.26 23.95 -7.73
N VAL A 33 2.31 23.40 -7.13
CA VAL A 33 3.70 23.81 -7.37
C VAL A 33 4.15 23.43 -8.78
N LEU A 34 3.83 22.21 -9.24
CA LEU A 34 4.10 21.78 -10.61
C LEU A 34 3.44 22.71 -11.64
N LYS A 35 2.18 23.10 -11.41
CA LYS A 35 1.46 24.08 -12.26
C LYS A 35 2.16 25.42 -12.33
N ASN A 36 2.71 25.91 -11.23
CA ASN A 36 3.46 27.17 -11.20
C ASN A 36 4.79 27.06 -11.97
N TYR A 37 5.53 25.97 -11.80
CA TYR A 37 6.77 25.77 -12.54
C TYR A 37 6.54 25.54 -14.05
N LEU A 38 5.47 24.85 -14.45
CA LEU A 38 5.09 24.71 -15.86
C LEU A 38 4.62 26.04 -16.48
N ARG A 39 3.98 26.93 -15.71
CA ARG A 39 3.68 28.31 -16.16
C ARG A 39 4.98 29.07 -16.44
N PHE A 40 5.97 28.95 -15.55
CA PHE A 40 7.27 29.58 -15.76
C PHE A 40 7.99 29.02 -16.99
N ARG A 41 7.97 27.70 -17.20
CA ARG A 41 8.50 27.06 -18.41
C ARG A 41 7.85 27.60 -19.68
N GLY A 42 6.52 27.71 -19.69
CA GLY A 42 5.78 28.30 -20.81
C GLY A 42 6.20 29.75 -21.09
N LEU A 43 6.34 30.58 -20.06
CA LEU A 43 6.79 31.96 -20.22
C LEU A 43 8.21 32.06 -20.77
N ALA A 44 9.11 31.19 -20.30
CA ALA A 44 10.49 31.13 -20.79
C ALA A 44 10.53 30.78 -22.29
N LEU A 45 9.73 29.82 -22.73
CA LEU A 45 9.59 29.45 -24.15
C LEU A 45 9.07 30.61 -25.00
N LEU A 46 8.01 31.30 -24.56
CA LEU A 46 7.43 32.45 -25.27
C LEU A 46 8.42 33.61 -25.46
N ASN A 47 9.41 33.72 -24.59
CA ASN A 47 10.41 34.79 -24.62
C ASN A 47 11.78 34.33 -25.10
N ASN A 48 11.91 33.11 -25.65
CA ASN A 48 13.18 32.51 -26.08
C ASN A 48 14.26 32.49 -24.98
N ILE A 49 13.85 32.24 -23.74
CA ILE A 49 14.74 32.15 -22.58
C ILE A 49 15.04 30.68 -22.28
N GLU A 50 16.29 30.28 -22.42
CA GLU A 50 16.75 28.94 -22.04
C GLU A 50 16.82 28.81 -20.50
N LEU A 51 16.19 27.76 -19.95
CA LEU A 51 16.28 27.45 -18.53
C LEU A 51 17.44 26.49 -18.26
N PRO A 52 18.04 26.50 -17.07
CA PRO A 52 19.04 25.49 -16.70
C PRO A 52 18.49 24.08 -16.89
N ALA A 53 19.26 23.17 -17.50
CA ALA A 53 18.84 21.78 -17.73
C ALA A 53 18.41 21.04 -16.44
N ALA A 54 18.93 21.45 -15.29
CA ALA A 54 18.52 20.95 -13.99
C ALA A 54 17.06 21.26 -13.65
N CYS A 55 16.49 22.39 -14.12
CA CYS A 55 15.07 22.69 -13.97
C CYS A 55 14.22 21.66 -14.73
N ASP A 56 14.60 21.33 -15.96
CA ASP A 56 13.89 20.33 -16.77
C ASP A 56 13.99 18.93 -16.15
N ALA A 57 15.14 18.57 -15.59
CA ALA A 57 15.33 17.30 -14.90
C ALA A 57 14.41 17.17 -13.66
N LEU A 58 14.28 18.23 -12.87
CA LEU A 58 13.37 18.25 -11.71
C LEU A 58 11.91 18.18 -12.15
N LEU A 59 11.51 18.97 -13.15
CA LEU A 59 10.15 18.95 -13.69
C LEU A 59 9.75 17.57 -14.23
N LYS A 60 10.64 16.89 -14.96
CA LYS A 60 10.37 15.54 -15.47
C LYS A 60 10.10 14.53 -14.36
N LYS A 61 10.83 14.60 -13.24
CA LYS A 61 10.58 13.75 -12.06
C LYS A 61 9.26 14.10 -11.36
N SER A 62 8.94 15.38 -11.24
CA SER A 62 7.65 15.80 -10.69
C SER A 62 6.48 15.35 -11.58
N ILE A 63 6.64 15.41 -12.90
CA ILE A 63 5.66 14.88 -13.85
C ILE A 63 5.55 13.36 -13.72
N GLU A 64 6.66 12.64 -13.48
CA GLU A 64 6.65 11.20 -13.20
C GLU A 64 5.78 10.86 -11.99
N PHE A 65 5.99 11.53 -10.86
CA PHE A 65 5.11 11.36 -9.71
C PHE A 65 3.66 11.67 -10.06
N SER A 66 3.42 12.80 -10.76
CA SER A 66 2.07 13.21 -11.14
C SER A 66 1.34 12.13 -11.93
N TYR A 67 1.91 11.48 -12.94
CA TYR A 67 1.16 10.44 -13.66
C TYR A 67 1.05 9.11 -12.90
N TYR A 68 1.99 8.78 -12.01
CA TYR A 68 1.89 7.57 -11.16
C TYR A 68 0.84 7.71 -10.04
N VAL A 69 0.70 8.91 -9.47
CA VAL A 69 -0.20 9.15 -8.33
C VAL A 69 -1.67 9.24 -8.75
N HIS A 70 -1.97 9.43 -10.03
CA HIS A 70 -3.36 9.36 -10.52
C HIS A 70 -3.92 7.94 -10.36
N LYS A 71 -5.04 7.86 -9.65
CA LYS A 71 -5.92 6.70 -9.60
C LYS A 71 -6.44 6.38 -11.01
N PRO A 72 -6.91 5.14 -11.25
CA PRO A 72 -7.45 4.73 -12.54
C PRO A 72 -8.61 5.60 -13.07
N ASP A 73 -9.42 6.15 -12.16
CA ASP A 73 -10.52 7.09 -12.47
C ASP A 73 -10.05 8.50 -12.88
N GLY A 74 -8.73 8.78 -12.81
CA GLY A 74 -8.14 10.06 -13.18
C GLY A 74 -8.10 11.09 -12.06
N PHE A 75 -8.50 10.74 -10.83
CA PHE A 75 -8.33 11.58 -9.64
C PHE A 75 -7.03 11.22 -8.90
N ILE A 76 -6.60 12.07 -7.99
CA ILE A 76 -5.48 11.77 -7.08
C ILE A 76 -6.00 11.39 -5.67
N PRO A 77 -5.22 10.66 -4.87
CA PRO A 77 -5.48 10.52 -3.44
C PRO A 77 -5.39 11.88 -2.71
N ALA A 78 -6.22 12.09 -1.70
CA ALA A 78 -6.42 13.35 -0.97
C ALA A 78 -5.47 13.47 0.25
N ILE A 79 -4.21 13.10 0.07
CA ILE A 79 -3.22 13.01 1.15
C ILE A 79 -2.86 14.40 1.71
N ASN A 80 -2.73 14.47 3.03
CA ASN A 80 -2.45 15.69 3.80
C ASN A 80 -3.53 16.76 3.54
N ASP A 81 -3.15 18.04 3.48
CA ASP A 81 -4.05 19.12 3.08
C ASP A 81 -4.42 19.09 1.58
N GLY A 82 -4.78 17.92 1.05
CA GLY A 82 -5.26 17.72 -0.29
C GLY A 82 -6.77 17.47 -0.39
N ASP A 83 -7.31 17.84 -1.54
CA ASP A 83 -8.67 17.61 -1.97
C ASP A 83 -8.70 16.53 -3.08
N CYS A 84 -9.88 15.98 -3.36
CA CYS A 84 -10.08 14.97 -4.40
C CYS A 84 -10.13 15.62 -5.80
N ASN A 85 -8.96 16.00 -6.32
CA ASN A 85 -8.83 16.68 -7.61
C ASN A 85 -8.40 15.74 -8.75
N SER A 86 -8.67 16.16 -10.00
CA SER A 86 -8.08 15.56 -11.19
C SER A 86 -7.10 16.53 -11.86
N TYR A 87 -5.87 16.09 -12.05
CA TYR A 87 -4.81 16.89 -12.68
C TYR A 87 -4.44 16.40 -14.09
N LEU A 88 -5.31 15.62 -14.74
CA LEU A 88 -5.17 15.28 -16.16
C LEU A 88 -5.00 16.54 -17.05
N PRO A 89 -5.72 17.66 -16.86
CA PRO A 89 -5.46 18.89 -17.62
C PRO A 89 -4.05 19.45 -17.41
N LEU A 90 -3.46 19.27 -16.23
CA LEU A 90 -2.08 19.66 -15.96
C LEU A 90 -1.08 18.74 -16.67
N LEU A 91 -1.34 17.43 -16.72
CA LEU A 91 -0.57 16.47 -17.52
C LEU A 91 -0.62 16.81 -19.02
N LYS A 92 -1.78 17.22 -19.55
CA LYS A 92 -1.88 17.72 -20.93
C LYS A 92 -0.96 18.91 -21.17
N LYS A 93 -0.92 19.85 -20.22
CA LYS A 93 -0.01 21.00 -20.29
C LYS A 93 1.45 20.58 -20.19
N SER A 94 1.78 19.64 -19.29
CA SER A 94 3.16 19.16 -19.14
C SER A 94 3.65 18.46 -20.41
N HIS A 95 2.81 17.63 -21.03
CA HIS A 95 3.10 16.95 -22.30
C HIS A 95 3.41 17.92 -23.45
N SER A 96 2.75 19.09 -23.48
CA SER A 96 3.05 20.13 -24.50
C SER A 96 4.46 20.71 -24.40
N TYR A 97 5.08 20.69 -23.21
CA TYR A 97 6.45 21.18 -22.99
C TYR A 97 7.48 20.05 -22.94
N TYR A 98 7.05 18.86 -22.51
CA TYR A 98 7.85 17.66 -22.35
C TYR A 98 7.07 16.47 -22.93
N PRO A 99 7.07 16.28 -24.26
CA PRO A 99 6.41 15.15 -24.90
C PRO A 99 6.90 13.83 -24.30
N ASN A 100 5.94 13.00 -23.87
CA ASN A 100 6.19 11.76 -23.16
C ASN A 100 5.01 10.81 -23.39
N GLU A 101 5.29 9.61 -23.88
CA GLU A 101 4.32 8.57 -24.22
C GLU A 101 3.51 8.09 -23.00
N GLN A 102 4.13 8.02 -21.82
CA GLN A 102 3.49 7.60 -20.56
C GLN A 102 2.51 8.66 -20.06
N VAL A 103 2.88 9.93 -20.19
CA VAL A 103 1.97 11.04 -19.89
C VAL A 103 0.77 11.02 -20.83
N GLN A 104 0.99 10.80 -22.14
CA GLN A 104 -0.10 10.69 -23.11
C GLN A 104 -1.01 9.50 -22.79
N TYR A 105 -0.43 8.38 -22.36
CA TYR A 105 -1.16 7.18 -21.95
C TYR A 105 -2.07 7.43 -20.76
N VAL A 106 -1.56 8.01 -19.68
CA VAL A 106 -2.39 8.34 -18.51
C VAL A 106 -3.43 9.40 -18.84
N LEU A 107 -3.05 10.45 -19.58
CA LEU A 107 -3.96 11.53 -20.01
C LEU A 107 -5.16 11.02 -20.81
N THR A 108 -4.93 10.04 -21.66
CA THR A 108 -5.95 9.45 -22.53
C THR A 108 -6.54 8.16 -21.95
N GLN A 109 -6.29 7.88 -20.67
CA GLN A 109 -6.78 6.69 -19.97
C GLN A 109 -6.52 5.40 -20.80
N GLY A 110 -5.29 5.32 -21.30
CA GLY A 110 -4.72 4.21 -22.05
C GLY A 110 -5.14 4.11 -23.50
N GLU A 111 -5.74 5.13 -24.12
CA GLU A 111 -6.10 5.10 -25.55
C GLU A 111 -4.91 5.37 -26.49
N GLN A 112 -3.99 6.26 -26.09
CA GLN A 112 -2.86 6.70 -26.92
C GLN A 112 -1.56 6.75 -26.12
N GLY A 113 -0.41 6.59 -26.78
CA GLY A 113 0.89 6.58 -26.13
C GLY A 113 1.28 5.16 -25.68
N ALA A 114 2.15 5.05 -24.68
CA ALA A 114 2.63 3.78 -24.14
C ALA A 114 2.51 3.74 -22.61
N PRO A 115 2.10 2.61 -22.01
CA PRO A 115 1.95 2.51 -20.56
C PRO A 115 3.29 2.73 -19.83
N PRO A 116 3.27 3.23 -18.58
CA PRO A 116 4.43 3.20 -17.72
C PRO A 116 5.04 1.79 -17.62
N THR A 117 6.37 1.72 -17.62
CA THR A 117 7.10 0.45 -17.66
C THR A 117 7.01 -0.34 -16.36
N GLN A 118 6.87 0.35 -15.24
CA GLN A 118 6.64 -0.25 -13.94
C GLN A 118 5.17 -0.11 -13.59
N ARG A 119 4.55 -1.23 -13.21
CA ARG A 119 3.19 -1.24 -12.71
C ARG A 119 3.07 -0.45 -11.40
N SER A 120 3.94 -0.79 -10.46
CA SER A 120 4.01 -0.21 -9.12
C SER A 120 5.29 0.60 -8.98
N ARG A 121 5.26 1.70 -8.23
CA ARG A 121 6.36 2.67 -8.15
C ARG A 121 6.56 3.18 -6.73
N GLY A 122 7.80 3.14 -6.27
CA GLY A 122 8.24 3.78 -5.02
C GLY A 122 8.96 5.09 -5.28
N PHE A 123 8.55 6.13 -4.55
CA PHE A 123 9.15 7.45 -4.46
C PHE A 123 9.84 7.56 -3.10
N THR A 124 11.09 7.09 -3.06
CA THR A 124 11.78 6.75 -1.80
C THR A 124 12.19 7.95 -0.96
N ASP A 125 12.34 9.14 -1.56
CA ASP A 125 12.71 10.35 -0.80
C ASP A 125 11.49 10.98 -0.12
N SER A 126 10.32 10.84 -0.73
CA SER A 126 9.04 11.25 -0.15
C SER A 126 8.46 10.22 0.80
N GLY A 127 8.68 8.92 0.57
CA GLY A 127 8.04 7.85 1.32
C GLY A 127 6.71 7.38 0.71
N TYR A 128 6.46 7.69 -0.57
CA TYR A 128 5.23 7.31 -1.27
C TYR A 128 5.37 6.09 -2.16
N TYR A 129 4.40 5.20 -2.09
CA TYR A 129 4.40 3.96 -2.85
C TYR A 129 3.04 3.75 -3.50
N VAL A 130 3.06 3.52 -4.81
CA VAL A 130 1.88 3.16 -5.59
C VAL A 130 1.98 1.70 -5.97
N LEU A 131 0.99 0.91 -5.55
CA LEU A 131 0.81 -0.48 -5.96
C LEU A 131 -0.36 -0.51 -6.93
N ARG A 132 -0.15 -0.96 -8.17
CA ARG A 132 -1.19 -1.01 -9.21
C ARG A 132 -1.36 -2.43 -9.72
N SER A 133 -2.51 -2.84 -10.25
CA SER A 133 -2.65 -4.14 -10.93
C SER A 133 -2.10 -4.13 -12.35
N ASP A 134 -2.30 -3.04 -13.09
CA ASP A 134 -1.84 -2.89 -14.46
C ASP A 134 -2.12 -1.46 -14.94
N TRP A 135 -1.44 -1.05 -16.01
CA TRP A 135 -1.74 0.15 -16.77
C TRP A 135 -2.62 -0.11 -17.98
N SER A 136 -2.57 -1.33 -18.55
CA SER A 136 -3.24 -1.69 -19.80
C SER A 136 -4.65 -2.29 -19.68
N THR A 137 -5.21 -2.35 -18.47
CA THR A 137 -6.56 -2.86 -18.22
C THR A 137 -7.57 -2.05 -19.04
N LYS A 138 -8.61 -2.73 -19.56
CA LYS A 138 -9.68 -2.09 -20.32
C LYS A 138 -11.04 -2.61 -19.83
N PRO A 139 -11.96 -1.71 -19.42
CA PRO A 139 -11.81 -0.26 -19.20
C PRO A 139 -10.64 0.14 -18.28
N TYR A 140 -10.03 1.31 -18.52
CA TYR A 140 -8.79 1.74 -17.84
C TYR A 140 -8.96 1.96 -16.35
N ASP A 141 -10.14 2.44 -15.96
CA ASP A 141 -10.54 2.68 -14.60
C ASP A 141 -10.81 1.40 -13.81
N GLU A 142 -10.84 0.22 -14.45
CA GLU A 142 -11.00 -1.06 -13.76
C GLU A 142 -9.73 -1.60 -13.09
N ALA A 143 -8.59 -0.96 -13.30
CA ALA A 143 -7.36 -1.34 -12.60
C ALA A 143 -7.52 -1.19 -11.07
N LEU A 144 -6.82 -2.04 -10.31
CA LEU A 144 -6.67 -1.91 -8.87
C LEU A 144 -5.50 -0.98 -8.59
N TYR A 145 -5.65 -0.17 -7.56
CA TYR A 145 -4.70 0.84 -7.15
C TYR A 145 -4.70 0.94 -5.63
N LEU A 146 -3.51 0.97 -5.04
CA LEU A 146 -3.29 1.33 -3.65
C LEU A 146 -2.18 2.37 -3.58
N PHE A 147 -2.44 3.46 -2.88
CA PHE A 147 -1.43 4.42 -2.45
C PHE A 147 -1.06 4.10 -1.00
N PHE A 148 0.23 4.05 -0.69
CA PHE A 148 0.74 3.85 0.65
C PHE A 148 1.64 5.01 1.05
N ASP A 149 1.28 5.64 2.17
CA ASP A 149 1.99 6.74 2.78
C ASP A 149 2.90 6.22 3.91
N CYS A 150 4.21 6.25 3.70
CA CYS A 150 5.21 6.08 4.75
C CYS A 150 6.15 7.30 4.78
N ALA A 151 5.60 8.47 4.51
CA ALA A 151 6.27 9.74 4.48
C ALA A 151 6.45 10.33 5.89
N PRO A 152 7.44 11.22 6.10
CA PRO A 152 7.39 12.13 7.24
C PRO A 152 6.23 13.14 7.05
N LEU A 153 5.96 13.94 8.08
CA LEU A 153 4.88 14.94 8.09
C LEU A 153 4.93 15.93 6.90
N GLY A 154 6.11 16.18 6.36
CA GLY A 154 6.33 17.16 5.30
C GLY A 154 6.52 18.57 5.82
N PHE A 155 6.97 19.45 4.93
CA PHE A 155 7.31 20.81 5.31
C PHE A 155 6.07 21.70 5.50
N GLY A 156 6.12 22.60 6.48
CA GLY A 156 5.06 23.60 6.70
C GLY A 156 3.96 23.09 7.65
N SER A 157 2.72 23.49 7.41
CA SER A 157 1.56 23.18 8.27
C SER A 157 0.54 22.25 7.62
N HIS A 158 0.84 21.77 6.42
CA HIS A 158 -0.09 21.04 5.56
C HIS A 158 -0.12 19.53 5.81
N GLY A 159 0.89 18.99 6.51
CA GLY A 159 0.97 17.58 6.88
C GLY A 159 -0.10 17.14 7.89
N HIS A 160 -0.63 15.94 7.74
CA HIS A 160 -1.56 15.25 8.64
C HIS A 160 -0.81 14.20 9.47
N TYR A 161 -1.46 13.61 10.46
CA TYR A 161 -0.85 12.61 11.35
C TYR A 161 -1.13 11.20 10.84
N ASP A 162 -0.78 10.96 9.58
CA ASP A 162 -1.25 9.89 8.70
C ASP A 162 -0.13 8.91 8.29
N VAL A 163 0.96 8.81 9.05
CA VAL A 163 2.03 7.87 8.71
C VAL A 163 1.48 6.43 8.72
N LEU A 164 1.82 5.67 7.69
CA LEU A 164 1.33 4.32 7.36
C LEU A 164 -0.11 4.28 6.81
N ASN A 165 -0.71 5.42 6.45
CA ASN A 165 -2.01 5.51 5.80
C ASN A 165 -2.02 4.86 4.40
N ILE A 166 -3.21 4.47 3.95
CA ILE A 166 -3.45 3.92 2.61
C ILE A 166 -4.68 4.56 1.96
N GLU A 167 -4.68 4.63 0.64
CA GLU A 167 -5.91 4.77 -0.16
C GLU A 167 -6.02 3.60 -1.13
N VAL A 168 -7.23 3.11 -1.38
CA VAL A 168 -7.52 1.99 -2.28
C VAL A 168 -8.60 2.38 -3.27
N ALA A 169 -8.35 2.14 -4.55
CA ALA A 169 -9.33 2.25 -5.62
C ALA A 169 -9.32 1.01 -6.51
N ALA A 170 -10.49 0.61 -6.99
CA ALA A 170 -10.64 -0.47 -7.94
C ALA A 170 -11.96 -0.32 -8.70
N TYR A 171 -12.04 -0.88 -9.91
CA TYR A 171 -13.30 -0.97 -10.66
C TYR A 171 -14.01 0.39 -10.83
N GLY A 172 -13.25 1.44 -11.12
CA GLY A 172 -13.76 2.80 -11.33
C GLY A 172 -14.15 3.56 -10.07
N HIS A 173 -13.83 3.03 -8.89
CA HIS A 173 -14.28 3.60 -7.62
C HIS A 173 -13.16 3.72 -6.60
N SER A 174 -13.15 4.85 -5.87
CA SER A 174 -12.43 4.95 -4.60
C SER A 174 -13.18 4.13 -3.53
N LEU A 175 -12.46 3.28 -2.81
CA LEU A 175 -13.00 2.28 -1.87
C LEU A 175 -12.63 2.66 -0.43
N VAL A 176 -11.34 2.64 -0.13
CA VAL A 176 -10.74 3.14 1.13
C VAL A 176 -10.10 4.48 0.81
N VAL A 177 -10.45 5.54 1.54
CA VAL A 177 -10.06 6.90 1.19
C VAL A 177 -9.41 7.60 2.35
N ASP A 178 -8.55 8.57 2.06
CA ASP A 178 -8.21 9.59 3.02
C ASP A 178 -9.43 10.52 3.21
N PRO A 179 -9.71 10.99 4.43
CA PRO A 179 -10.83 11.87 4.68
C PRO A 179 -10.66 13.25 4.02
N GLY A 180 -9.46 13.62 3.57
CA GLY A 180 -9.15 14.92 2.98
C GLY A 180 -9.10 16.04 4.02
N ARG A 181 -9.03 17.29 3.55
CA ARG A 181 -8.68 18.41 4.44
C ARG A 181 -9.83 19.04 5.22
N TYR A 182 -11.01 19.13 4.61
CA TYR A 182 -12.18 19.90 5.04
C TYR A 182 -11.95 21.40 5.28
N THR A 183 -11.22 21.79 6.33
CA THR A 183 -11.14 23.20 6.75
C THR A 183 -9.73 23.57 7.20
N TYR A 184 -9.45 24.88 7.24
CA TYR A 184 -8.30 25.45 7.95
C TYR A 184 -8.73 26.11 9.27
N SER A 185 -10.04 26.18 9.53
CA SER A 185 -10.58 26.81 10.73
C SER A 185 -10.71 25.79 11.85
N GLU A 186 -10.20 26.16 13.03
CA GLU A 186 -10.41 25.40 14.26
C GLU A 186 -11.77 25.71 14.91
N ASN A 187 -12.43 26.78 14.44
CA ASN A 187 -13.72 27.22 14.94
C ASN A 187 -14.84 26.70 14.05
N SER A 188 -15.88 26.18 14.68
CA SER A 188 -17.06 25.65 14.03
C SER A 188 -18.32 26.03 14.80
N GLN A 189 -19.47 26.01 14.13
CA GLN A 189 -20.75 26.36 14.76
C GLN A 189 -21.20 25.30 15.78
N ASP A 190 -20.73 24.06 15.65
CA ASP A 190 -21.04 22.92 16.51
C ASP A 190 -19.99 22.68 17.61
N ASN A 191 -19.06 23.62 17.81
CA ASN A 191 -17.96 23.56 18.79
C ASN A 191 -16.99 22.37 18.61
N ASN A 192 -17.02 21.71 17.45
CA ASN A 192 -16.07 20.66 17.09
C ASN A 192 -14.83 21.25 16.43
N ASN A 193 -13.63 20.86 16.87
CA ASN A 193 -12.40 21.22 16.14
C ASN A 193 -12.25 20.31 14.92
N TRP A 194 -12.94 20.66 13.84
CA TRP A 194 -12.90 19.88 12.60
C TRP A 194 -11.53 19.89 11.93
N ARG A 195 -10.72 20.94 12.13
CA ARG A 195 -9.34 20.94 11.62
C ARG A 195 -8.53 19.82 12.27
N HIS A 196 -8.67 19.64 13.58
CA HIS A 196 -8.03 18.54 14.29
C HIS A 196 -8.63 17.19 13.87
N TYR A 197 -9.97 17.07 13.79
CA TYR A 197 -10.62 15.85 13.34
C TYR A 197 -10.03 15.30 12.04
N PHE A 198 -9.98 16.12 10.98
CA PHE A 198 -9.49 15.67 9.67
C PHE A 198 -7.97 15.51 9.57
N LYS A 199 -7.20 16.10 10.50
CA LYS A 199 -5.71 16.03 10.51
C LYS A 199 -5.19 14.95 11.46
N GLY A 200 -6.01 14.49 12.39
CA GLY A 200 -5.66 13.57 13.47
C GLY A 200 -5.55 12.13 12.97
N THR A 201 -4.71 11.32 13.63
CA THR A 201 -4.42 9.93 13.23
C THR A 201 -5.69 9.07 13.15
N ALA A 202 -6.68 9.33 14.01
CA ALA A 202 -7.96 8.60 14.02
C ALA A 202 -8.79 8.80 12.74
N ALA A 203 -8.51 9.83 11.93
CA ALA A 203 -9.21 10.05 10.67
C ALA A 203 -8.54 9.36 9.48
N HIS A 204 -7.39 8.71 9.66
CA HIS A 204 -6.65 8.06 8.59
C HIS A 204 -6.69 6.54 8.69
N ASN A 205 -6.35 5.86 7.60
CA ASN A 205 -6.39 4.41 7.51
C ASN A 205 -5.15 3.80 8.17
N THR A 206 -4.98 3.98 9.47
CA THR A 206 -3.81 3.52 10.24
C THR A 206 -4.22 3.09 11.65
N VAL A 207 -3.26 2.79 12.52
CA VAL A 207 -3.52 2.39 13.91
C VAL A 207 -3.33 3.59 14.85
N VAL A 208 -4.33 3.83 15.69
CA VAL A 208 -4.26 4.75 16.83
C VAL A 208 -3.83 3.96 18.07
N VAL A 209 -2.93 4.54 18.86
CA VAL A 209 -2.45 3.98 20.13
C VAL A 209 -2.96 4.85 21.27
N ASP A 210 -3.67 4.27 22.23
CA ASP A 210 -4.18 4.97 23.42
C ASP A 210 -5.03 6.22 23.13
N GLY A 211 -5.72 6.24 21.98
CA GLY A 211 -6.49 7.40 21.52
C GLY A 211 -5.64 8.63 21.19
N LEU A 212 -4.32 8.47 21.03
CA LEU A 212 -3.38 9.55 20.75
C LEU A 212 -3.04 9.63 19.27
N ASP A 213 -2.89 10.86 18.80
CA ASP A 213 -2.27 11.14 17.50
C ASP A 213 -0.78 10.78 17.51
N GLN A 214 -0.24 10.49 16.32
CA GLN A 214 1.20 10.27 16.14
C GLN A 214 2.04 11.51 16.53
N ILE A 215 1.45 12.70 16.52
CA ILE A 215 2.03 13.98 16.95
C ILE A 215 0.95 14.76 17.70
N PRO A 216 1.25 15.47 18.80
CA PRO A 216 0.29 16.34 19.46
C PRO A 216 -0.25 17.40 18.49
N TYR A 217 -1.57 17.56 18.48
CA TYR A 217 -2.19 18.60 17.67
C TYR A 217 -1.75 20.00 18.12
N GLN A 218 -1.31 20.82 17.16
CA GLN A 218 -0.99 22.22 17.35
C GLN A 218 -1.49 23.03 16.15
N CYS A 219 -1.99 24.24 16.42
CA CYS A 219 -2.38 25.18 15.37
C CYS A 219 -1.14 25.61 14.55
N GLY A 220 -1.20 25.42 13.24
CA GLY A 220 -0.10 25.76 12.34
C GLY A 220 0.91 24.62 12.17
N ARG A 221 2.22 24.95 12.19
CA ARG A 221 3.30 23.97 12.02
C ARG A 221 3.58 23.27 13.36
N PRO A 222 3.56 21.92 13.42
CA PRO A 222 3.93 21.20 14.62
C PRO A 222 5.37 21.53 15.07
N ILE A 223 5.54 21.76 16.38
CA ILE A 223 6.84 22.07 17.00
C ILE A 223 7.48 20.81 17.62
N ASP A 224 6.67 19.80 17.91
CA ASP A 224 7.10 18.54 18.52
C ASP A 224 7.94 17.68 17.56
N PRO A 225 8.81 16.80 18.09
CA PRO A 225 9.57 15.90 17.24
C PRO A 225 8.61 15.03 16.42
N GLU A 226 8.80 15.07 15.09
CA GLU A 226 8.04 14.28 14.14
C GLU A 226 8.30 12.77 14.36
N PRO A 227 7.32 11.90 14.05
CA PRO A 227 7.52 10.47 14.12
C PRO A 227 8.56 10.05 13.08
N VAL A 228 9.35 9.02 13.41
CA VAL A 228 10.37 8.49 12.51
C VAL A 228 9.73 7.42 11.64
N ALA A 229 9.43 7.79 10.38
CA ALA A 229 8.95 6.87 9.35
C ALA A 229 10.14 6.23 8.60
N THR A 230 10.07 4.93 8.31
CA THR A 230 11.11 4.21 7.55
C THR A 230 10.51 3.09 6.72
N VAL A 231 10.84 3.06 5.43
CA VAL A 231 10.49 1.93 4.56
C VAL A 231 11.63 0.92 4.61
N LYS A 232 11.32 -0.28 5.10
CA LYS A 232 12.28 -1.38 5.21
C LYS A 232 12.41 -2.14 3.90
N HIS A 233 11.29 -2.39 3.21
CA HIS A 233 11.25 -3.16 1.99
C HIS A 233 10.20 -2.61 1.01
N PHE A 234 10.54 -2.62 -0.28
CA PHE A 234 9.60 -2.47 -1.38
C PHE A 234 10.06 -3.36 -2.52
N VAL A 235 9.22 -4.34 -2.89
CA VAL A 235 9.51 -5.34 -3.92
C VAL A 235 8.31 -5.44 -4.85
N THR A 236 8.59 -5.45 -6.15
CA THR A 236 7.59 -5.66 -7.20
C THR A 236 7.97 -6.90 -7.99
N ALA A 237 7.04 -7.82 -8.18
CA ALA A 237 7.27 -9.03 -8.95
C ALA A 237 6.04 -9.45 -9.76
N THR A 238 6.26 -10.36 -10.72
CA THR A 238 5.16 -11.07 -11.36
C THR A 238 4.37 -11.81 -10.28
N GLY A 239 3.05 -11.66 -10.22
CA GLY A 239 2.19 -12.36 -9.27
C GLY A 239 2.11 -11.79 -7.85
N GLY A 240 2.90 -10.79 -7.49
CA GLY A 240 2.68 -10.04 -6.25
C GLY A 240 3.67 -8.92 -5.97
N ASP A 241 3.21 -7.91 -5.24
CA ASP A 241 4.03 -6.80 -4.75
C ASP A 241 4.04 -6.81 -3.21
N PHE A 242 5.12 -6.32 -2.59
CA PHE A 242 5.27 -6.24 -1.14
C PHE A 242 5.88 -4.90 -0.73
N VAL A 243 5.27 -4.24 0.25
CA VAL A 243 5.83 -3.05 0.89
C VAL A 243 5.76 -3.18 2.41
N HIS A 244 6.81 -2.71 3.08
CA HIS A 244 6.95 -2.75 4.53
C HIS A 244 7.44 -1.39 5.04
N GLY A 245 6.54 -0.65 5.69
CA GLY A 245 6.84 0.60 6.40
C GLY A 245 6.85 0.42 7.92
N GLN A 246 7.59 1.27 8.61
CA GLN A 246 7.64 1.37 10.06
C GLN A 246 7.48 2.82 10.48
N VAL A 247 6.79 3.05 11.59
CA VAL A 247 6.77 4.33 12.29
C VAL A 247 7.04 4.16 13.78
N VAL A 248 7.82 5.09 14.34
CA VAL A 248 8.01 5.26 15.79
C VAL A 248 7.63 6.68 16.16
N SER A 249 6.57 6.83 16.94
CA SER A 249 6.13 8.11 17.49
C SER A 249 6.82 8.42 18.82
N HIS A 250 6.94 9.71 19.13
CA HIS A 250 7.38 10.18 20.44
C HIS A 250 6.25 10.19 21.50
N GLN A 251 4.99 9.99 21.09
CA GLN A 251 3.82 10.03 21.97
C GLN A 251 3.63 8.76 22.78
N TYR A 252 4.09 7.62 22.25
CA TYR A 252 3.90 6.31 22.88
C TYR A 252 5.07 5.38 22.54
N PRO A 253 5.45 4.46 23.45
CA PRO A 253 6.57 3.54 23.26
C PRO A 253 6.12 2.29 22.47
N VAL A 254 5.50 2.51 21.30
CA VAL A 254 5.06 1.44 20.39
C VAL A 254 5.79 1.60 19.06
N VAL A 255 6.37 0.51 18.57
CA VAL A 255 6.85 0.41 17.20
C VAL A 255 5.70 -0.15 16.36
N HIS A 256 5.24 0.63 15.38
CA HIS A 256 4.19 0.22 14.46
C HIS A 256 4.82 -0.10 13.10
N GLU A 257 4.67 -1.33 12.65
CA GLU A 257 5.07 -1.79 11.32
C GLU A 257 3.84 -2.16 10.51
N ARG A 258 3.74 -1.65 9.28
CA ARG A 258 2.71 -2.02 8.32
C ARG A 258 3.33 -2.72 7.13
N MET A 259 2.80 -3.90 6.84
CA MET A 259 3.23 -4.77 5.75
C MET A 259 2.02 -5.01 4.83
N ILE A 260 2.16 -4.62 3.56
CA ILE A 260 1.11 -4.77 2.55
C ILE A 260 1.62 -5.74 1.50
N PHE A 261 0.96 -6.88 1.38
CA PHE A 261 1.16 -7.82 0.30
C PHE A 261 0.01 -7.69 -0.69
N PHE A 262 0.31 -7.33 -1.94
CA PHE A 262 -0.67 -7.31 -3.01
C PHE A 262 -0.60 -8.63 -3.77
N MET A 263 -1.63 -9.47 -3.59
CA MET A 263 -1.78 -10.67 -4.38
C MET A 263 -2.35 -10.28 -5.74
N HIS A 264 -1.45 -10.07 -6.69
CA HIS A 264 -1.77 -9.51 -7.98
C HIS A 264 -2.60 -10.51 -8.82
N PRO A 265 -3.69 -10.06 -9.49
CA PRO A 265 -4.33 -8.74 -9.47
C PRO A 265 -5.63 -8.69 -8.64
N GLU A 266 -5.78 -9.46 -7.56
CA GLU A 266 -7.08 -9.64 -6.91
C GLU A 266 -7.27 -8.82 -5.63
N TYR A 267 -6.35 -8.88 -4.67
CA TYR A 267 -6.61 -8.32 -3.34
C TYR A 267 -5.33 -8.02 -2.55
N TRP A 268 -5.48 -7.25 -1.46
CA TRP A 268 -4.38 -6.92 -0.55
C TRP A 268 -4.56 -7.61 0.80
N ILE A 269 -3.43 -8.00 1.40
CA ILE A 269 -3.34 -8.38 2.80
C ILE A 269 -2.54 -7.27 3.50
N VAL A 270 -3.19 -6.55 4.39
CA VAL A 270 -2.60 -5.50 5.23
C VAL A 270 -2.35 -6.07 6.61
N THR A 271 -1.09 -6.19 6.98
CA THR A 271 -0.66 -6.62 8.31
C THR A 271 -0.09 -5.45 9.09
N ASP A 272 -0.70 -5.15 10.22
CA ASP A 272 -0.18 -4.18 11.19
C ASP A 272 0.42 -4.95 12.37
N LEU A 273 1.69 -4.70 12.67
CA LEU A 273 2.40 -5.22 13.84
C LEU A 273 2.68 -4.07 14.79
N LEU A 274 2.23 -4.23 16.03
CA LEU A 274 2.39 -3.26 17.10
C LEU A 274 3.25 -3.92 18.17
N THR A 275 4.45 -3.37 18.41
CA THR A 275 5.42 -3.94 19.36
C THR A 275 5.67 -2.98 20.52
N SER A 276 5.41 -3.45 21.73
CA SER A 276 5.72 -2.74 22.97
C SER A 276 5.98 -3.69 24.14
N GLU A 277 6.74 -3.21 25.12
CA GLU A 277 6.91 -3.86 26.43
C GLU A 277 5.75 -3.56 27.39
N LYS A 278 4.96 -2.51 27.12
CA LYS A 278 3.80 -2.09 27.93
C LYS A 278 2.51 -2.46 27.23
N THR A 279 1.43 -2.59 28.00
CA THR A 279 0.09 -2.80 27.45
C THR A 279 -0.53 -1.48 27.01
N HIS A 280 -1.15 -1.52 25.83
CA HIS A 280 -1.79 -0.38 25.18
C HIS A 280 -3.17 -0.78 24.63
N SER A 281 -3.93 0.22 24.24
CA SER A 281 -5.12 0.07 23.39
C SER A 281 -4.75 0.42 21.94
N TYR A 282 -5.27 -0.37 21.01
CA TYR A 282 -5.00 -0.23 19.58
C TYR A 282 -6.30 -0.22 18.80
N ASP A 283 -6.52 0.83 18.01
CA ASP A 283 -7.69 0.98 17.15
C ASP A 283 -7.22 1.14 15.71
N LEU A 284 -7.49 0.13 14.87
CA LEU A 284 -7.19 0.14 13.44
C LEU A 284 -8.40 0.67 12.67
N TYR A 285 -8.19 1.71 11.87
CA TYR A 285 -9.23 2.36 11.08
C TYR A 285 -9.14 2.04 9.59
N PHE A 286 -10.31 1.89 8.94
CA PHE A 286 -10.49 1.99 7.48
C PHE A 286 -11.70 2.87 7.15
N HIS A 287 -11.46 4.04 6.59
CA HIS A 287 -12.41 5.03 6.15
C HIS A 287 -12.86 4.72 4.73
N LEU A 288 -14.17 4.53 4.54
CA LEU A 288 -14.72 4.20 3.24
C LEU A 288 -15.19 5.46 2.52
N ALA A 289 -15.28 5.41 1.19
CA ALA A 289 -15.83 6.50 0.41
C ALA A 289 -17.30 6.79 0.80
N SER A 290 -17.75 8.04 0.67
CA SER A 290 -19.13 8.45 1.01
C SER A 290 -20.22 7.65 0.27
N ARG A 291 -19.92 7.11 -0.92
CA ARG A 291 -20.82 6.22 -1.66
C ARG A 291 -21.19 4.94 -0.89
N ALA A 292 -20.36 4.54 0.07
CA ALA A 292 -20.58 3.35 0.91
C ALA A 292 -21.55 3.62 2.07
N GLN A 293 -21.87 4.90 2.34
CA GLN A 293 -22.85 5.27 3.36
C GLN A 293 -24.17 4.51 3.13
N ASP A 294 -24.69 3.94 4.22
CA ASP A 294 -25.92 3.14 4.28
C ASP A 294 -25.90 1.83 3.44
N GLN A 295 -24.77 1.49 2.82
CA GLN A 295 -24.57 0.25 2.04
C GLN A 295 -23.54 -0.69 2.69
N THR A 296 -22.84 -0.23 3.71
CA THR A 296 -21.87 -1.01 4.47
C THR A 296 -22.52 -1.77 5.62
N HIS A 297 -22.28 -3.07 5.70
CA HIS A 297 -22.84 -3.92 6.77
C HIS A 297 -21.92 -5.10 7.09
N VAL A 298 -22.07 -5.62 8.32
CA VAL A 298 -21.38 -6.84 8.74
C VAL A 298 -22.07 -8.06 8.12
N GLU A 299 -21.29 -8.93 7.49
CA GLU A 299 -21.77 -10.19 6.94
C GLU A 299 -21.72 -11.30 8.00
N ALA A 300 -22.90 -11.81 8.39
CA ALA A 300 -23.01 -12.85 9.39
C ALA A 300 -22.68 -14.22 8.78
N ASN A 301 -21.42 -14.66 8.84
CA ASN A 301 -21.02 -16.00 8.42
C ASN A 301 -20.51 -16.90 9.57
N GLY A 302 -20.29 -16.35 10.77
CA GLY A 302 -19.84 -17.07 11.97
C GLY A 302 -18.42 -17.65 11.93
N LEU A 303 -17.72 -17.52 10.80
CA LEU A 303 -16.40 -18.11 10.56
C LEU A 303 -15.28 -17.07 10.62
N CYS A 304 -15.56 -15.84 10.19
CA CYS A 304 -14.64 -14.72 10.25
C CYS A 304 -15.41 -13.39 10.37
N GLN A 305 -14.71 -12.31 10.68
CA GLN A 305 -15.29 -10.98 10.68
C GLN A 305 -15.22 -10.44 9.25
N VAL A 306 -16.37 -10.26 8.58
CA VAL A 306 -16.44 -9.74 7.21
C VAL A 306 -17.37 -8.55 7.17
N ILE A 307 -16.90 -7.47 6.57
CA ILE A 307 -17.69 -6.30 6.25
C ILE A 307 -17.84 -6.23 4.75
N ARG A 308 -19.10 -6.07 4.32
CA ARG A 308 -19.47 -5.87 2.93
C ARG A 308 -19.75 -4.40 2.69
N SER A 309 -19.10 -3.84 1.67
CA SER A 309 -19.27 -2.49 1.16
C SER A 309 -19.37 -2.55 -0.37
N PRO A 310 -19.91 -1.53 -1.07
CA PRO A 310 -19.90 -1.53 -2.53
C PRO A 310 -18.50 -1.78 -3.09
N ASN A 311 -18.36 -2.83 -3.91
CA ASN A 311 -17.11 -3.27 -4.55
C ASN A 311 -15.95 -3.64 -3.61
N LEU A 312 -16.20 -3.84 -2.31
CA LEU A 312 -15.14 -4.17 -1.35
C LEU A 312 -15.65 -5.09 -0.25
N LEU A 313 -14.92 -6.19 -0.02
CA LEU A 313 -14.97 -6.93 1.24
C LEU A 313 -13.75 -6.57 2.09
N ILE A 314 -13.99 -6.37 3.38
CA ILE A 314 -12.94 -6.20 4.39
C ILE A 314 -13.08 -7.34 5.38
N ALA A 315 -12.04 -8.16 5.54
CA ALA A 315 -12.12 -9.34 6.38
C ALA A 315 -10.92 -9.53 7.30
N GLN A 316 -11.19 -9.93 8.55
CA GLN A 316 -10.20 -10.44 9.50
C GLN A 316 -10.61 -11.81 10.02
N ALA A 317 -9.64 -12.61 10.46
CA ALA A 317 -9.93 -13.84 11.18
C ALA A 317 -10.70 -13.51 12.47
N ASN A 318 -11.70 -14.33 12.82
CA ASN A 318 -12.42 -14.12 14.07
C ASN A 318 -11.48 -14.34 15.27
N SER A 319 -11.45 -13.38 16.19
CA SER A 319 -10.67 -13.45 17.42
C SER A 319 -11.46 -12.82 18.57
N PRO A 320 -11.51 -13.46 19.75
CA PRO A 320 -12.15 -12.86 20.92
C PRO A 320 -11.42 -11.60 21.42
N GLU A 321 -10.18 -11.39 20.98
CA GLU A 321 -9.37 -10.22 21.34
C GLU A 321 -9.66 -9.00 20.45
N THR A 322 -10.35 -9.19 19.32
CA THR A 322 -10.58 -8.14 18.32
C THR A 322 -12.04 -7.79 18.23
N GLU A 323 -12.39 -6.59 18.70
CA GLU A 323 -13.71 -6.01 18.51
C GLU A 323 -13.77 -5.32 17.15
N MET A 324 -14.89 -5.46 16.44
CA MET A 324 -15.10 -4.84 15.13
C MET A 324 -16.36 -3.99 15.17
N ALA A 325 -16.29 -2.78 14.65
CA ALA A 325 -17.46 -1.91 14.50
C ALA A 325 -17.51 -1.18 13.15
N ILE A 326 -18.70 -0.71 12.81
CA ILE A 326 -18.94 0.26 11.74
C ILE A 326 -19.40 1.54 12.43
N GLU A 327 -18.59 2.58 12.33
CA GLU A 327 -18.81 3.88 12.94
C GLU A 327 -19.18 4.93 11.90
N GLN A 328 -19.80 6.02 12.36
CA GLN A 328 -20.07 7.17 11.51
C GLN A 328 -18.86 8.11 11.50
N GLY A 329 -18.24 8.29 10.33
CA GLY A 329 -17.24 9.31 10.09
C GLY A 329 -17.63 10.27 8.98
N TYR A 330 -16.63 11.01 8.49
CA TYR A 330 -16.81 12.00 7.43
C TYR A 330 -15.63 11.99 6.45
N VAL A 331 -15.95 12.25 5.18
CA VAL A 331 -14.97 12.51 4.12
C VAL A 331 -15.23 13.87 3.51
N SER A 332 -14.18 14.55 3.08
CA SER A 332 -14.19 15.90 2.56
C SER A 332 -13.50 15.94 1.20
N PRO A 333 -14.25 15.87 0.10
CA PRO A 333 -13.66 15.92 -1.24
C PRO A 333 -13.11 17.31 -1.59
N GLU A 334 -13.59 18.37 -0.94
CA GLU A 334 -13.17 19.75 -1.18
C GLU A 334 -13.38 20.66 0.03
N TYR A 335 -12.73 21.83 0.04
CA TYR A 335 -12.81 22.78 1.15
C TYR A 335 -14.24 23.16 1.55
N GLY A 336 -14.52 23.07 2.86
CA GLY A 336 -15.76 23.50 3.47
C GLY A 336 -16.92 22.53 3.30
N ILE A 337 -16.72 21.41 2.61
CA ILE A 337 -17.75 20.40 2.34
C ILE A 337 -17.29 19.06 2.93
N LYS A 338 -18.15 18.45 3.76
CA LYS A 338 -17.95 17.09 4.26
C LYS A 338 -19.23 16.28 4.09
N HIS A 339 -19.07 15.00 3.79
CA HIS A 339 -20.14 14.04 3.63
C HIS A 339 -20.00 12.93 4.69
N PRO A 340 -21.11 12.42 5.23
CA PRO A 340 -21.05 11.23 6.08
C PRO A 340 -20.49 10.06 5.28
N ALA A 341 -19.65 9.26 5.93
CA ALA A 341 -19.11 8.03 5.38
C ALA A 341 -18.87 6.99 6.49
N PRO A 342 -18.97 5.69 6.19
CA PRO A 342 -18.73 4.65 7.18
C PRO A 342 -17.23 4.51 7.44
N VAL A 343 -16.89 4.30 8.71
CA VAL A 343 -15.54 4.02 9.19
C VAL A 343 -15.53 2.66 9.84
N ILE A 344 -14.63 1.79 9.42
CA ILE A 344 -14.46 0.46 9.98
C ILE A 344 -13.39 0.51 11.03
N THR A 345 -13.69 -0.02 12.21
CA THR A 345 -12.73 -0.13 13.31
C THR A 345 -12.49 -1.58 13.69
N PHE A 346 -11.23 -1.92 13.93
CA PHE A 346 -10.81 -3.15 14.61
C PHE A 346 -10.00 -2.78 15.83
N SER A 347 -10.52 -3.11 17.01
CA SER A 347 -9.97 -2.67 18.29
C SER A 347 -9.44 -3.83 19.11
N LYS A 348 -8.29 -3.63 19.75
CA LYS A 348 -7.68 -4.54 20.72
C LYS A 348 -7.33 -3.78 21.99
N GLN A 349 -7.78 -4.28 23.12
CA GLN A 349 -7.53 -3.67 24.43
C GLN A 349 -6.44 -4.42 25.19
N GLN A 350 -5.63 -3.69 25.96
CA GLN A 350 -4.63 -4.23 26.89
C GLN A 350 -3.60 -5.20 26.26
N ALA A 351 -3.14 -4.91 25.04
CA ALA A 351 -2.14 -5.74 24.35
C ALA A 351 -0.76 -5.08 24.40
N SER A 352 0.31 -5.86 24.62
CA SER A 352 1.68 -5.35 24.57
C SER A 352 2.25 -5.41 23.16
N THR A 353 2.44 -6.62 22.66
CA THR A 353 2.78 -6.89 21.25
C THR A 353 1.65 -7.66 20.58
N THR A 354 1.07 -7.10 19.50
CA THR A 354 -0.07 -7.68 18.78
C THR A 354 0.01 -7.42 17.29
N SER A 355 -0.88 -8.04 16.52
CA SER A 355 -1.03 -7.75 15.10
C SER A 355 -2.48 -7.77 14.62
N PHE A 356 -2.76 -7.02 13.57
CA PHE A 356 -3.98 -7.12 12.77
C PHE A 356 -3.63 -7.70 11.40
N HIS A 357 -4.51 -8.52 10.85
CA HIS A 357 -4.36 -9.05 9.50
C HIS A 357 -5.66 -8.84 8.74
N THR A 358 -5.69 -7.83 7.89
CA THR A 358 -6.88 -7.42 7.14
C THR A 358 -6.73 -7.79 5.68
N VAL A 359 -7.71 -8.53 5.16
CA VAL A 359 -7.87 -8.78 3.73
C VAL A 359 -8.78 -7.69 3.16
N LEU A 360 -8.26 -6.92 2.19
CA LEU A 360 -9.03 -5.95 1.40
C LEU A 360 -9.27 -6.57 0.02
N TYR A 361 -10.47 -7.12 -0.19
CA TYR A 361 -10.82 -7.82 -1.43
C TYR A 361 -11.79 -6.97 -2.26
N PRO A 362 -11.31 -6.20 -3.24
CA PRO A 362 -12.19 -5.52 -4.17
C PRO A 362 -12.92 -6.52 -5.08
N HIS A 363 -14.14 -6.21 -5.49
CA HIS A 363 -14.88 -7.01 -6.47
C HIS A 363 -15.65 -6.12 -7.45
N LYS A 364 -15.77 -6.55 -8.71
CA LYS A 364 -16.48 -5.81 -9.75
C LYS A 364 -17.99 -6.01 -9.65
N ASP A 365 -18.40 -7.27 -9.80
CA ASP A 365 -19.79 -7.69 -9.83
C ASP A 365 -20.11 -8.45 -8.54
N GLU A 366 -20.26 -9.77 -8.60
CA GLU A 366 -20.51 -10.61 -7.43
C GLU A 366 -19.29 -10.69 -6.52
N ALA A 367 -19.50 -10.46 -5.23
CA ALA A 367 -18.42 -10.61 -4.27
C ALA A 367 -18.15 -12.10 -4.03
N PRO A 368 -16.88 -12.51 -3.87
CA PRO A 368 -16.59 -13.89 -3.52
C PRO A 368 -17.15 -14.25 -2.15
N ILE A 369 -17.33 -15.54 -1.90
CA ILE A 369 -17.41 -16.06 -0.54
C ILE A 369 -15.97 -16.09 -0.01
N LEU A 370 -15.71 -15.28 1.02
CA LEU A 370 -14.38 -15.07 1.59
C LEU A 370 -14.35 -15.51 3.06
N HIS A 371 -13.55 -16.52 3.38
CA HIS A 371 -13.33 -16.96 4.76
C HIS A 371 -11.86 -16.78 5.16
N VAL A 372 -11.61 -16.01 6.21
CA VAL A 372 -10.26 -15.77 6.74
C VAL A 372 -10.10 -16.49 8.08
N ARG A 373 -9.08 -17.35 8.20
CA ARG A 373 -8.80 -18.10 9.43
C ARG A 373 -7.35 -17.96 9.84
N GLN A 374 -7.11 -17.63 11.11
CA GLN A 374 -5.79 -17.72 11.72
C GLN A 374 -5.39 -19.19 11.87
N LEU A 375 -4.19 -19.53 11.38
CA LEU A 375 -3.59 -20.84 11.54
C LEU A 375 -2.61 -20.83 12.73
N PRO A 376 -2.52 -21.94 13.50
CA PRO A 376 -1.47 -22.09 14.50
C PRO A 376 -0.11 -22.22 13.80
N VAL A 377 0.88 -21.49 14.33
CA VAL A 377 2.27 -21.53 13.85
C VAL A 377 3.14 -22.18 14.92
N TYR A 378 3.91 -23.19 14.53
CA TYR A 378 4.80 -23.93 15.41
C TYR A 378 6.26 -23.69 15.02
N GLN A 379 7.11 -23.58 16.04
CA GLN A 379 8.56 -23.61 15.91
C GLN A 379 9.07 -24.70 16.85
N GLU A 380 9.83 -25.68 16.33
CA GLU A 380 10.34 -26.82 17.11
C GLU A 380 9.23 -27.51 17.94
N GLY A 381 8.03 -27.67 17.35
CA GLY A 381 6.86 -28.27 18.00
C GLY A 381 6.15 -27.39 19.03
N ARG A 382 6.62 -26.16 19.28
CA ARG A 382 5.99 -25.21 20.22
C ARG A 382 5.18 -24.17 19.48
N LEU A 383 3.92 -24.01 19.88
CA LEU A 383 3.06 -22.93 19.39
C LEU A 383 3.72 -21.57 19.64
N ARG A 384 3.69 -20.69 18.64
CA ARG A 384 4.21 -19.32 18.69
C ARG A 384 3.07 -18.33 18.86
N ALA A 385 3.34 -17.23 19.57
CA ALA A 385 2.39 -16.14 19.63
C ALA A 385 2.29 -15.47 18.24
N GLY A 386 1.09 -15.01 17.88
CA GLY A 386 0.86 -14.36 16.58
C GLY A 386 1.82 -13.20 16.34
N SER A 387 2.18 -12.46 17.38
CA SER A 387 3.16 -11.37 17.37
C SER A 387 4.60 -11.78 17.06
N GLU A 388 4.96 -13.07 17.14
CA GLU A 388 6.28 -13.56 16.72
C GLU A 388 6.25 -14.05 15.27
N ALA A 389 5.23 -14.84 14.94
CA ALA A 389 4.98 -15.35 13.62
C ALA A 389 3.49 -15.68 13.49
N SER A 390 2.90 -15.36 12.34
CA SER A 390 1.48 -15.56 12.09
C SER A 390 1.26 -16.18 10.72
N ALA A 391 0.19 -16.97 10.62
CA ALA A 391 -0.23 -17.58 9.37
C ALA A 391 -1.75 -17.49 9.23
N LEU A 392 -2.22 -17.28 8.00
CA LEU A 392 -3.62 -17.23 7.63
C LEU A 392 -3.91 -18.30 6.58
N ARG A 393 -5.13 -18.84 6.62
CA ARG A 393 -5.78 -19.47 5.48
C ARG A 393 -6.91 -18.56 5.03
N ILE A 394 -6.91 -18.16 3.77
CA ILE A 394 -7.94 -17.35 3.13
C ILE A 394 -8.58 -18.23 2.07
N SER A 395 -9.79 -18.73 2.36
CA SER A 395 -10.57 -19.53 1.41
C SER A 395 -11.46 -18.61 0.60
N ILE A 396 -11.34 -18.69 -0.73
CA ILE A 396 -12.02 -17.82 -1.69
C ILE A 396 -12.83 -18.69 -2.62
N THR A 397 -14.12 -18.40 -2.74
CA THR A 397 -14.99 -19.04 -3.74
C THR A 397 -15.62 -17.98 -4.63
N THR A 398 -15.36 -18.12 -5.92
CA THR A 398 -15.92 -17.31 -7.02
C THR A 398 -16.58 -18.24 -8.02
N ASP A 399 -17.30 -17.68 -8.99
CA ASP A 399 -17.79 -18.43 -10.15
C ASP A 399 -16.66 -19.08 -10.97
N ALA A 400 -15.47 -18.48 -10.96
CA ALA A 400 -14.30 -18.97 -11.68
C ALA A 400 -13.63 -20.16 -10.98
N GLY A 401 -13.83 -20.34 -9.67
CA GLY A 401 -13.23 -21.43 -8.92
C GLY A 401 -13.12 -21.20 -7.42
N CYS A 402 -12.55 -22.20 -6.75
CA CYS A 402 -12.27 -22.19 -5.32
C CYS A 402 -10.76 -22.24 -5.09
N TYR A 403 -10.26 -21.36 -4.23
CA TYR A 403 -8.86 -21.26 -3.87
C TYR A 403 -8.67 -21.25 -2.36
N ASP A 404 -7.55 -21.82 -1.92
CA ASP A 404 -7.04 -21.68 -0.56
C ASP A 404 -5.69 -20.97 -0.60
N ASP A 405 -5.66 -19.76 -0.04
CA ASP A 405 -4.47 -18.93 0.05
C ASP A 405 -3.89 -19.05 1.46
N TYR A 406 -2.61 -19.40 1.53
CA TYR A 406 -1.83 -19.51 2.76
C TYR A 406 -0.88 -18.32 2.80
N PHE A 407 -1.03 -17.48 3.82
CA PHE A 407 -0.17 -16.32 4.02
C PHE A 407 0.55 -16.46 5.34
N PHE A 408 1.88 -16.39 5.34
CA PHE A 408 2.73 -16.46 6.52
C PHE A 408 3.63 -15.24 6.60
N ILE A 409 3.80 -14.75 7.83
CA ILE A 409 4.71 -13.66 8.13
C ILE A 409 5.49 -13.93 9.41
N ASN A 410 6.80 -13.82 9.32
CA ASN A 410 7.75 -13.88 10.42
C ASN A 410 8.05 -12.47 10.90
N GLN A 411 7.39 -12.09 11.98
CA GLN A 411 7.36 -10.71 12.49
C GLN A 411 8.72 -10.29 13.07
N LYS A 412 9.52 -11.25 13.56
CA LYS A 412 10.84 -11.01 14.13
C LYS A 412 12.00 -11.18 13.13
N ALA A 413 11.70 -11.58 11.89
CA ALA A 413 12.70 -11.88 10.85
C ALA A 413 13.83 -12.83 11.32
N THR A 414 13.49 -13.80 12.16
CA THR A 414 14.41 -14.84 12.64
C THR A 414 14.69 -15.88 11.54
N GLU A 415 15.76 -16.67 11.70
CA GLU A 415 16.10 -17.77 10.77
C GLU A 415 15.50 -19.11 11.20
N TYR A 416 14.43 -19.11 12.00
CA TYR A 416 13.83 -20.34 12.47
C TYR A 416 12.98 -21.02 11.40
N GLU A 417 12.81 -22.33 11.51
CA GLU A 417 11.84 -23.09 10.74
C GLU A 417 10.47 -22.97 11.41
N TYR A 418 9.48 -22.48 10.64
CA TYR A 418 8.10 -22.34 11.09
C TYR A 418 7.20 -23.30 10.32
N LEU A 419 6.36 -24.04 11.05
CA LEU A 419 5.37 -24.97 10.53
C LEU A 419 3.96 -24.40 10.74
N PHE A 420 3.16 -24.38 9.67
CA PHE A 420 1.74 -24.04 9.71
C PHE A 420 1.00 -24.82 8.62
N ALA A 421 -0.19 -25.33 8.92
CA ALA A 421 -0.88 -26.31 8.07
C ALA A 421 0.07 -27.47 7.70
N ASP A 422 0.34 -27.69 6.41
CA ASP A 422 1.29 -28.66 5.87
C ASP A 422 2.55 -28.01 5.30
N ILE A 423 2.81 -26.75 5.62
CA ILE A 423 3.90 -25.94 5.06
C ILE A 423 4.93 -25.66 6.14
N THR A 424 6.19 -25.95 5.86
CA THR A 424 7.33 -25.49 6.66
C THR A 424 8.12 -24.48 5.86
N CYS A 425 8.44 -23.32 6.43
CA CYS A 425 9.32 -22.37 5.77
C CYS A 425 10.27 -21.64 6.72
N THR A 426 11.34 -21.12 6.13
CA THR A 426 12.23 -20.11 6.73
C THR A 426 12.29 -18.92 5.80
N GLY A 427 11.92 -17.76 6.32
CA GLY A 427 11.94 -16.49 5.61
C GLY A 427 11.09 -15.45 6.31
N ARG A 428 10.91 -14.29 5.68
CA ARG A 428 10.06 -13.22 6.23
C ARG A 428 8.61 -13.40 5.86
N LEU A 429 8.34 -13.66 4.59
CA LEU A 429 6.98 -13.75 4.05
C LEU A 429 6.87 -14.91 3.08
N LEU A 430 5.77 -15.65 3.18
CA LEU A 430 5.37 -16.66 2.20
C LEU A 430 3.88 -16.50 1.93
N PHE A 431 3.54 -16.36 0.65
CA PHE A 431 2.20 -16.50 0.12
C PHE A 431 2.15 -17.73 -0.79
N LEU A 432 1.14 -18.55 -0.65
CA LEU A 432 0.94 -19.76 -1.45
C LEU A 432 -0.55 -19.97 -1.71
N ARG A 433 -0.95 -19.98 -2.98
CA ARG A 433 -2.31 -20.27 -3.42
C ARG A 433 -2.42 -21.70 -3.96
N ARG A 434 -3.39 -22.44 -3.44
CA ARG A 434 -3.82 -23.74 -3.98
C ARG A 434 -5.19 -23.67 -4.63
N ASP A 435 -5.36 -24.39 -5.72
CA ASP A 435 -6.68 -24.66 -6.30
C ASP A 435 -7.42 -25.76 -5.51
N LYS A 436 -8.66 -26.09 -5.92
CA LYS A 436 -9.47 -27.15 -5.29
C LYS A 436 -8.84 -28.54 -5.35
N ALA A 437 -7.97 -28.81 -6.33
CA ALA A 437 -7.25 -30.08 -6.44
C ALA A 437 -5.97 -30.11 -5.57
N GLY A 438 -5.57 -28.96 -5.01
CA GLY A 438 -4.39 -28.79 -4.17
C GLY A 438 -3.13 -28.39 -4.93
N HIS A 439 -3.22 -28.16 -6.25
CA HIS A 439 -2.08 -27.69 -7.04
C HIS A 439 -1.75 -26.25 -6.69
N ILE A 440 -0.46 -25.93 -6.66
CA ILE A 440 -0.01 -24.57 -6.42
C ILE A 440 -0.11 -23.80 -7.73
N VAL A 441 -0.87 -22.71 -7.72
CA VAL A 441 -1.07 -21.85 -8.91
C VAL A 441 -0.42 -20.47 -8.75
N ASN A 442 -0.11 -20.06 -7.52
CA ASN A 442 0.69 -18.88 -7.23
C ASN A 442 1.51 -19.11 -5.96
N MET A 443 2.79 -18.74 -5.95
CA MET A 443 3.62 -18.71 -4.75
C MET A 443 4.51 -17.47 -4.79
N GLN A 444 4.48 -16.65 -3.74
CA GLN A 444 5.34 -15.47 -3.61
C GLN A 444 6.04 -15.52 -2.27
N GLY A 445 7.26 -15.01 -2.17
CA GLY A 445 7.84 -14.84 -0.85
C GLY A 445 9.12 -14.03 -0.82
N GLU A 446 9.37 -13.49 0.37
CA GLU A 446 10.42 -12.55 0.66
C GLU A 446 11.40 -13.14 1.67
N SER A 447 12.69 -12.98 1.37
CA SER A 447 13.78 -13.45 2.21
C SER A 447 13.72 -14.97 2.50
N LEU A 448 13.25 -15.77 1.54
CA LEU A 448 13.07 -17.21 1.70
C LEU A 448 14.40 -17.98 1.57
N SER A 449 14.58 -18.99 2.42
CA SER A 449 15.71 -19.93 2.36
C SER A 449 15.28 -21.39 2.45
N LEU A 450 14.10 -21.70 2.99
CA LEU A 450 13.54 -23.04 3.09
C LEU A 450 12.04 -23.02 2.81
N ILE A 451 11.58 -23.98 1.99
CA ILE A 451 10.16 -24.34 1.86
C ILE A 451 10.07 -25.88 1.79
N ASN A 452 9.28 -26.47 2.67
CA ASN A 452 8.82 -27.85 2.57
C ASN A 452 7.29 -27.87 2.48
N LEU A 453 6.77 -28.75 1.65
CA LEU A 453 5.33 -28.99 1.45
C LEU A 453 5.05 -30.45 1.81
N GLY A 454 4.34 -30.65 2.92
CA GLY A 454 4.23 -31.96 3.57
C GLY A 454 5.62 -32.51 3.93
N SER A 455 5.92 -33.73 3.47
CA SER A 455 7.23 -34.37 3.68
C SER A 455 8.25 -34.04 2.60
N GLN A 456 7.90 -33.23 1.59
CA GLN A 456 8.75 -32.97 0.43
C GLN A 456 9.47 -31.63 0.56
N ASN A 457 10.77 -31.64 0.28
CA ASN A 457 11.52 -30.41 0.14
C ASN A 457 11.23 -29.77 -1.23
N PHE A 458 10.86 -28.50 -1.22
CA PHE A 458 10.62 -27.68 -2.40
C PHE A 458 11.82 -26.76 -2.67
N LEU A 459 12.22 -25.98 -1.65
CA LEU A 459 13.36 -25.06 -1.67
C LEU A 459 14.21 -25.29 -0.42
N LYS A 460 15.53 -25.36 -0.58
CA LYS A 460 16.51 -25.34 0.52
C LYS A 460 17.81 -24.71 0.06
N LEU A 461 18.05 -23.48 0.49
CA LEU A 461 19.24 -22.71 0.16
C LEU A 461 20.17 -22.62 1.36
N GLN A 462 21.47 -22.70 1.09
CA GLN A 462 22.50 -22.46 2.10
C GLN A 462 22.94 -21.00 2.06
N ASN A 463 22.80 -20.29 3.19
CA ASN A 463 23.28 -18.92 3.40
C ASN A 463 22.79 -17.87 2.37
N THR A 464 21.72 -18.17 1.64
CA THR A 464 21.16 -17.29 0.60
C THR A 464 19.69 -17.12 0.85
N LYS A 465 19.23 -15.87 0.77
CA LYS A 465 17.83 -15.48 0.85
C LYS A 465 17.38 -14.92 -0.49
N ILE A 466 16.18 -15.29 -0.90
CA ILE A 466 15.68 -14.96 -2.22
C ILE A 466 14.31 -14.29 -2.14
N TRP A 467 13.99 -13.52 -3.18
CA TRP A 467 12.61 -13.36 -3.58
C TRP A 467 12.22 -14.52 -4.48
N LEU A 468 11.13 -15.22 -4.15
CA LEU A 468 10.57 -16.28 -4.98
C LEU A 468 9.24 -15.78 -5.54
N SER A 469 9.04 -15.98 -6.83
CA SER A 469 7.76 -15.79 -7.51
C SER A 469 7.46 -16.99 -8.38
N TYR A 470 6.28 -17.56 -8.25
CA TYR A 470 5.75 -18.58 -9.14
C TYR A 470 4.35 -18.19 -9.57
N GLN A 471 4.12 -18.09 -10.87
CA GLN A 471 2.81 -17.88 -11.47
C GLN A 471 2.87 -18.30 -12.94
N ASN A 472 1.74 -18.76 -13.51
CA ASN A 472 1.63 -19.09 -14.94
C ASN A 472 2.72 -20.07 -15.41
N GLN A 473 3.03 -21.09 -14.59
CA GLN A 473 4.06 -22.09 -14.86
C GLN A 473 5.50 -21.52 -15.00
N CYS A 474 5.74 -20.29 -14.56
CA CYS A 474 7.05 -19.67 -14.53
C CYS A 474 7.49 -19.50 -13.08
N LEU A 475 8.67 -20.05 -12.75
CA LEU A 475 9.34 -19.84 -11.47
C LEU A 475 10.47 -18.82 -11.65
N THR A 476 10.39 -17.72 -10.91
CA THR A 476 11.39 -16.67 -10.86
C THR A 476 12.02 -16.62 -9.47
N LEU A 477 13.35 -16.63 -9.43
CA LEU A 477 14.15 -16.50 -8.22
C LEU A 477 15.04 -15.27 -8.38
N SER A 478 14.98 -14.36 -7.43
CA SER A 478 15.77 -13.14 -7.45
C SER A 478 16.64 -13.03 -6.19
N VAL A 479 17.93 -12.77 -6.40
CA VAL A 479 18.92 -12.52 -5.35
C VAL A 479 19.70 -11.27 -5.72
N ALA A 480 19.60 -10.24 -4.88
CA ALA A 480 20.21 -8.95 -5.12
C ALA A 480 19.87 -8.40 -6.53
N LYS A 481 20.84 -8.38 -7.46
CA LYS A 481 20.66 -7.91 -8.85
C LYS A 481 20.55 -9.04 -9.89
N GLN A 482 20.59 -10.29 -9.45
CA GLN A 482 20.48 -11.45 -10.33
C GLN A 482 19.06 -12.00 -10.23
N THR A 483 18.48 -12.30 -11.39
CA THR A 483 17.15 -12.93 -11.49
C THR A 483 17.26 -14.07 -12.47
N LEU A 484 16.76 -15.23 -12.06
CA LEU A 484 16.64 -16.44 -12.85
C LEU A 484 15.16 -16.73 -13.03
N THR A 485 14.72 -16.95 -14.26
CA THR A 485 13.33 -17.35 -14.57
C THR A 485 13.37 -18.61 -15.40
N VAL A 486 12.60 -19.61 -14.99
CA VAL A 486 12.55 -20.92 -15.64
C VAL A 486 11.11 -21.35 -15.79
N ASN A 487 10.77 -21.89 -16.96
CA ASN A 487 9.48 -22.51 -17.20
C ASN A 487 9.41 -23.87 -16.49
N LEU A 488 8.22 -24.25 -16.02
CA LEU A 488 7.99 -25.50 -15.31
C LEU A 488 8.51 -26.74 -16.07
N ASP A 489 8.37 -26.76 -17.39
CA ASP A 489 8.84 -27.90 -18.20
C ASP A 489 10.37 -27.97 -18.27
N GLU A 490 11.05 -26.84 -18.07
CA GLU A 490 12.50 -26.69 -18.05
C GLU A 490 13.10 -26.80 -16.64
N LEU A 491 12.29 -27.07 -15.60
CA LEU A 491 12.77 -27.19 -14.21
C LEU A 491 13.91 -28.20 -14.02
N ASP A 492 14.02 -29.23 -14.86
CA ASP A 492 15.11 -30.23 -14.75
C ASP A 492 16.47 -29.68 -15.25
N LEU A 493 16.46 -28.55 -15.96
CA LEU A 493 17.66 -27.86 -16.43
C LEU A 493 18.28 -26.97 -15.34
N LEU A 494 17.61 -26.79 -14.20
CA LEU A 494 18.09 -25.99 -13.04
C LEU A 494 19.22 -26.64 -12.23
N GLN A 495 19.98 -27.58 -12.81
CA GLN A 495 21.08 -28.28 -12.12
C GLN A 495 22.12 -27.31 -11.50
N ASP A 496 22.20 -26.07 -12.00
CA ASP A 496 23.16 -25.05 -11.58
C ASP A 496 22.72 -24.18 -10.37
N TRP A 497 21.50 -24.31 -9.86
CA TRP A 497 21.04 -23.61 -8.64
C TRP A 497 20.85 -24.62 -7.50
N ASN A 498 21.87 -24.72 -6.64
CA ASN A 498 22.10 -25.74 -5.59
C ASN A 498 21.03 -25.87 -4.46
N GLY A 499 19.75 -25.63 -4.71
CA GLY A 499 18.73 -25.71 -3.65
C GLY A 499 17.27 -25.88 -4.06
N ILE A 500 16.94 -26.05 -5.35
CA ILE A 500 15.58 -26.46 -5.76
C ILE A 500 15.56 -27.96 -6.01
N ASN A 501 14.61 -28.65 -5.39
CA ASN A 501 14.33 -30.05 -5.71
C ASN A 501 13.35 -30.13 -6.88
N SER A 502 13.85 -30.24 -8.11
CA SER A 502 13.03 -30.20 -9.34
C SER A 502 11.92 -31.28 -9.34
N SER A 503 12.20 -32.47 -8.82
CA SER A 503 11.23 -33.57 -8.76
C SER A 503 10.06 -33.27 -7.80
N GLY A 504 10.35 -32.73 -6.63
CA GLY A 504 9.33 -32.31 -5.65
C GLY A 504 8.56 -31.08 -6.12
N ALA A 505 9.24 -30.12 -6.75
CA ALA A 505 8.61 -28.94 -7.32
C ALA A 505 7.59 -29.31 -8.40
N LYS A 506 7.94 -30.20 -9.34
CA LYS A 506 7.02 -30.63 -10.41
C LYS A 506 5.76 -31.34 -9.90
N GLN A 507 5.80 -32.02 -8.75
CA GLN A 507 4.63 -32.70 -8.20
C GLN A 507 3.58 -31.73 -7.65
N TRP A 508 3.99 -30.59 -7.10
CA TRP A 508 3.07 -29.60 -6.52
C TRP A 508 2.63 -28.53 -7.52
N LEU A 509 3.43 -28.29 -8.56
CA LEU A 509 3.23 -27.22 -9.54
C LEU A 509 2.54 -27.70 -10.84
N ARG A 510 2.45 -29.01 -11.07
CA ARG A 510 1.61 -29.64 -12.10
C ARG A 510 0.34 -30.16 -11.46
#